data_AF-A0A7C6WQJ6-F1
#
_entry.id   AF-A0A7C6WQJ6-F1
#
_cell.length_a   1.000
_cell.length_b   1.000
_cell.length_c   1.000
_cell.angle_alpha   90.00
_cell.angle_beta   90.00
_cell.angle_gamma   90.00
#
_symmetry.space_group_name_H-M   'P 1'
#
loop_
_entity.id
_entity.type
_entity.pdbx_description
1 polymer ?
#
loop_
_entity_poly.entity_id
_entity_poly.type
_entity_poly.pdbx_seq_one_letter_code
_entity_poly.pdbx_strand_id
1 'polypeptide(L)'
;MTERTERLVLPNEILQRRERRKIRAANAARSFVVNVFRYALIICLSYLILAPIFINISTAFTYPRDVGLSSSIWIPSRVSTENWHVSMLVLNYKTALPYTLIQTGIIAILQTLCAMLAAYSFARLRFPGRGLLFACVVFTIIVPPQVF
;
A
#
# COMPACT_ATOMS: atom_id res chain seq x y z
N MET A 1 31.87 25.88 57.61
CA MET A 1 32.18 24.57 56.97
C MET A 1 31.25 24.24 55.78
N THR A 2 30.40 25.17 55.33
CA THR A 2 29.35 24.94 54.31
C THR A 2 29.74 25.34 52.87
N GLU A 3 30.75 26.19 52.66
CA GLU A 3 31.10 26.67 51.31
C GLU A 3 31.91 25.68 50.44
N ARG A 4 32.58 24.70 51.06
CA ARG A 4 33.51 23.81 50.33
C ARG A 4 32.80 22.66 49.63
N THR A 5 31.63 22.24 50.14
CA THR A 5 30.78 21.21 49.54
C THR A 5 30.00 21.75 48.33
N GLU A 6 29.58 23.02 48.33
CA GLU A 6 28.89 23.64 47.20
C GLU A 6 29.78 23.76 45.95
N ARG A 7 31.04 24.20 46.11
CA ARG A 7 31.98 24.37 44.98
C ARG A 7 32.46 23.07 44.33
N LEU A 8 32.32 21.92 45.00
CA LEU A 8 32.69 20.61 44.43
C LEU A 8 31.49 19.91 43.73
N VAL A 9 30.26 20.26 44.11
CA VAL A 9 29.03 19.71 43.50
C VAL A 9 28.63 20.49 42.24
N LEU A 10 28.80 21.82 42.23
CA LEU A 10 28.47 22.70 41.09
C LEU A 10 29.21 22.35 39.77
N PRO A 11 30.51 22.01 39.74
CA PRO A 11 31.23 21.71 38.50
C PRO A 11 30.73 20.43 37.82
N ASN A 12 30.40 19.40 38.60
CA ASN A 12 30.00 18.10 38.09
C ASN A 12 28.57 18.13 37.49
N GLU A 13 27.65 18.84 38.15
CA GLU A 13 26.30 19.14 37.64
C GLU A 13 26.34 19.84 36.27
N ILE A 14 27.19 20.86 36.11
CA ILE A 14 27.29 21.64 34.86
C ILE A 14 27.88 20.78 33.73
N LEU A 15 28.89 19.97 34.02
CA LEU A 15 29.50 19.04 33.06
C LEU A 15 28.49 17.95 32.62
N GLN A 16 27.77 17.35 33.56
CA GLN A 16 26.71 16.37 33.26
C GLN A 16 25.57 16.99 32.44
N ARG A 17 25.18 18.24 32.71
CA ARG A 17 24.17 18.97 31.90
C ARG A 17 24.66 19.22 30.47
N ARG A 18 25.95 19.52 30.27
CA ARG A 18 26.57 19.70 28.94
C ARG A 18 26.62 18.38 28.16
N GLU A 19 27.03 17.28 28.79
CA GLU A 19 27.03 15.96 28.15
C GLU A 19 25.63 15.48 27.79
N ARG A 20 24.67 15.62 28.71
CA ARG A 20 23.25 15.32 28.43
C ARG A 20 22.70 16.16 27.29
N ARG A 21 23.09 17.45 27.16
CA ARG A 21 22.71 18.29 26.01
C ARG A 21 23.33 17.80 24.69
N LYS A 22 24.61 17.40 24.68
CA LYS A 22 25.27 16.84 23.49
C LYS A 22 24.62 15.54 23.04
N ILE A 23 24.34 14.62 23.97
CA ILE A 23 23.67 13.34 23.68
C ILE A 23 22.25 13.58 23.16
N ARG A 24 21.49 14.50 23.77
CA ARG A 24 20.15 14.89 23.29
C ARG A 24 20.18 15.52 21.90
N ALA A 25 21.15 16.38 21.61
CA ALA A 25 21.33 17.00 20.30
C ALA A 25 21.73 15.95 19.23
N ALA A 26 22.63 15.02 19.54
CA ALA A 26 23.00 13.92 18.65
C ALA A 26 21.81 12.98 18.37
N ASN A 27 21.02 12.66 19.38
CA ASN A 27 19.80 11.85 19.22
C ASN A 27 18.72 12.58 18.42
N ALA A 28 18.58 13.90 18.57
CA ALA A 28 17.65 14.72 17.80
C ALA A 28 18.07 14.84 16.32
N ALA A 29 19.38 15.00 16.04
CA ALA A 29 19.88 15.00 14.67
C ALA A 29 19.68 13.62 14.00
N ARG A 30 19.96 12.54 14.72
CA ARG A 30 19.72 11.17 14.24
C ARG A 30 18.24 10.92 13.94
N SER A 31 17.33 11.33 14.83
CA SER A 31 15.89 11.14 14.62
C SER A 31 15.38 12.01 13.46
N PHE A 32 15.91 13.22 13.28
CA PHE A 32 15.61 14.06 12.12
C PHE A 32 16.02 13.40 10.81
N VAL A 33 17.26 12.92 10.69
CA VAL A 33 17.74 12.23 9.47
C VAL A 33 16.92 10.98 9.19
N VAL A 34 16.63 10.17 10.20
CA VAL A 34 15.79 8.98 10.06
C VAL A 34 14.38 9.35 9.61
N ASN A 35 13.79 10.42 10.14
CA ASN A 35 12.47 10.86 9.73
C ASN A 35 12.47 11.41 8.29
N VAL A 36 13.46 12.20 7.90
CA VAL A 36 13.62 12.68 6.52
C VAL A 36 13.74 11.50 5.56
N PHE A 37 14.58 10.52 5.88
CA PHE A 37 14.73 9.31 5.06
C PHE A 37 13.44 8.50 4.98
N ARG A 38 12.72 8.32 6.10
CA ARG A 38 11.40 7.67 6.13
C ARG A 38 10.39 8.40 5.25
N TYR A 39 10.29 9.73 5.36
CA TYR A 39 9.39 10.51 4.52
C TYR A 39 9.78 10.44 3.04
N ALA A 40 11.07 10.51 2.72
CA ALA A 40 11.55 10.35 1.34
C ALA A 40 11.17 8.98 0.75
N LEU A 41 11.32 7.89 1.52
CA LEU A 41 10.91 6.55 1.10
C LEU A 41 9.39 6.46 0.88
N ILE A 42 8.59 7.01 1.81
CA ILE A 42 7.12 7.01 1.69
C ILE A 42 6.67 7.81 0.47
N ILE A 43 7.25 9.00 0.23
CA ILE A 43 6.93 9.84 -0.93
C ILE A 43 7.32 9.13 -2.22
N CYS A 44 8.51 8.52 -2.28
CA CYS A 44 8.97 7.77 -3.45
C CYS A 44 8.05 6.58 -3.76
N LEU A 45 7.73 5.76 -2.76
CA LEU A 45 6.87 4.60 -2.94
C LEU A 45 5.43 4.99 -3.28
N SER A 46 4.92 6.06 -2.65
CA SER A 46 3.62 6.62 -2.97
C SER A 46 3.56 7.11 -4.41
N TYR A 47 4.59 7.81 -4.88
CA TYR A 47 4.67 8.26 -6.27
C TYR A 47 4.71 7.08 -7.24
N LEU A 48 5.49 6.02 -6.98
CA LEU A 48 5.54 4.83 -7.83
C LEU A 48 4.16 4.15 -7.98
N ILE A 49 3.38 4.08 -6.90
CA ILE A 49 2.03 3.49 -6.91
C ILE A 49 1.03 4.42 -7.61
N LEU A 50 1.14 5.74 -7.39
CA LEU A 50 0.19 6.73 -7.92
C LEU A 50 0.44 7.11 -9.38
N ALA A 51 1.68 7.02 -9.86
CA ALA A 51 2.05 7.35 -11.23
C ALA A 51 1.15 6.70 -12.30
N PRO A 52 0.89 5.37 -12.29
CA PRO A 52 -0.02 4.76 -13.27
C PRO A 52 -1.46 5.25 -13.13
N ILE A 53 -1.90 5.58 -11.91
CA ILE A 53 -3.25 6.12 -11.68
C ILE A 53 -3.37 7.51 -12.31
N PHE A 54 -2.36 8.37 -12.15
CA PHE A 54 -2.35 9.68 -12.80
C PHE A 54 -2.33 9.58 -14.33
N ILE A 55 -1.60 8.63 -14.90
CA ILE A 55 -1.61 8.37 -16.35
C ILE A 55 -3.00 7.91 -16.82
N ASN A 56 -3.67 7.04 -16.07
CA ASN A 56 -5.03 6.61 -16.38
C ASN A 56 -6.03 7.77 -16.32
N ILE A 57 -5.90 8.67 -15.33
CA ILE A 57 -6.72 9.88 -15.24
C ILE A 57 -6.45 10.79 -16.45
N SER A 58 -5.20 11.04 -16.81
CA SER A 58 -4.84 11.82 -18.01
C SER A 58 -5.43 11.21 -19.28
N THR A 59 -5.34 9.89 -19.42
CA THR A 59 -5.88 9.14 -20.56
C THR A 59 -7.41 9.25 -20.61
N ALA A 60 -8.09 9.22 -19.47
CA ALA A 60 -9.54 9.39 -19.39
C ALA A 60 -10.03 10.73 -19.96
N PHE A 61 -9.20 11.78 -19.88
CA PHE A 61 -9.50 13.11 -20.44
C PHE A 61 -8.81 13.39 -21.80
N THR A 62 -8.08 12.44 -22.35
CA THR A 62 -7.42 12.57 -23.66
C THR A 62 -8.43 12.26 -24.79
N TYR A 63 -8.38 13.01 -25.89
CA TYR A 63 -9.21 12.71 -27.06
C TYR A 63 -8.95 11.28 -27.61
N PRO A 64 -9.99 10.49 -27.98
CA PRO A 64 -9.84 9.06 -28.31
C PRO A 64 -8.77 8.72 -29.37
N ARG A 65 -8.55 9.61 -30.33
CA ARG A 65 -7.54 9.44 -31.40
C ARG A 65 -6.10 9.67 -30.91
N ASP A 66 -5.94 10.43 -29.84
CA ASP A 66 -4.63 10.82 -29.31
C ASP A 66 -4.17 9.89 -28.17
N VAL A 67 -5.01 8.92 -27.77
CA VAL A 67 -4.68 7.89 -26.79
C VAL A 67 -3.58 6.98 -27.35
N GLY A 68 -2.47 6.87 -26.63
CA GLY A 68 -1.30 6.06 -27.03
C GLY A 68 -0.18 6.86 -27.72
N LEU A 69 -0.37 8.16 -27.98
CA LEU A 69 0.71 9.02 -28.44
C LEU A 69 1.64 9.36 -27.26
N SER A 70 2.97 9.33 -27.49
CA SER A 70 3.97 9.68 -26.47
C SER A 70 3.84 11.12 -25.96
N SER A 71 3.22 12.02 -26.75
CA SER A 71 2.97 13.40 -26.34
C SER A 71 1.87 13.56 -25.29
N SER A 72 1.03 12.54 -25.07
CA SER A 72 -0.20 12.65 -24.27
C SER A 72 -0.18 11.84 -22.96
N ILE A 73 0.98 11.29 -22.57
CA ILE A 73 1.11 10.36 -21.42
C ILE A 73 0.77 11.05 -20.09
N TRP A 74 1.34 12.23 -19.84
CA TRP A 74 1.17 12.96 -18.58
C TRP A 74 0.17 14.10 -18.66
N ILE A 75 0.13 14.79 -19.80
CA ILE A 75 -0.75 15.94 -20.04
C ILE A 75 -1.43 15.70 -21.39
N PRO A 76 -2.76 15.73 -21.46
CA PRO A 76 -3.48 15.49 -22.71
C PRO A 76 -3.15 16.59 -23.74
N SER A 77 -2.82 16.19 -24.98
CA SER A 77 -2.63 17.13 -26.09
C SER A 77 -3.92 17.92 -26.37
N ARG A 78 -5.07 17.25 -26.24
CA ARG A 78 -6.41 17.82 -26.36
C ARG A 78 -7.28 17.23 -25.27
N VAL A 79 -7.76 18.09 -24.37
CA VAL A 79 -8.71 17.71 -23.32
C VAL A 79 -10.08 17.46 -23.95
N SER A 80 -10.65 16.28 -23.73
CA SER A 80 -11.98 15.92 -24.20
C SER A 80 -12.64 14.88 -23.30
N THR A 81 -13.96 15.00 -23.16
CA THR A 81 -14.81 14.03 -22.46
C THR A 81 -15.32 12.91 -23.37
N GLU A 82 -15.07 13.00 -24.68
CA GLU A 82 -15.53 11.99 -25.67
C GLU A 82 -15.00 10.59 -25.36
N ASN A 83 -13.81 10.49 -24.77
CA ASN A 83 -13.23 9.20 -24.41
C ASN A 83 -14.08 8.41 -23.41
N TRP A 84 -14.79 9.09 -22.51
CA TRP A 84 -15.75 8.46 -21.61
C TRP A 84 -16.93 7.87 -22.39
N HIS A 85 -17.48 8.61 -23.34
CA HIS A 85 -18.63 8.17 -24.12
C HIS A 85 -18.29 6.99 -25.04
N VAL A 86 -17.17 7.10 -25.77
CA VAL A 86 -16.66 6.05 -26.65
C VAL A 86 -16.36 4.78 -25.84
N SER A 87 -15.66 4.90 -24.72
CA SER A 87 -15.35 3.75 -23.87
C SER A 87 -16.61 3.09 -23.31
N MET A 88 -17.60 3.89 -22.90
CA MET A 88 -18.87 3.40 -22.35
C MET A 88 -19.67 2.59 -23.39
N LEU A 89 -19.64 3.01 -24.66
CA LEU A 89 -20.25 2.30 -25.79
C LEU A 89 -19.49 1.02 -26.13
N VAL A 90 -18.16 1.09 -26.29
CA VAL A 90 -17.32 -0.05 -26.66
C VAL A 90 -17.38 -1.16 -25.61
N LEU A 91 -17.39 -0.82 -24.32
CA LEU A 91 -17.50 -1.79 -23.23
C LEU A 91 -18.93 -2.27 -22.96
N ASN A 92 -19.96 -1.70 -23.60
CA ASN A 92 -21.36 -1.87 -23.21
C ASN A 92 -21.55 -1.68 -21.69
N TYR A 93 -21.02 -0.58 -21.15
CA TYR A 93 -20.82 -0.41 -19.71
C TYR A 93 -22.11 -0.50 -18.89
N LYS A 94 -23.25 -0.10 -19.47
CA LYS A 94 -24.58 -0.19 -18.84
C LYS A 94 -24.96 -1.62 -18.47
N THR A 95 -24.55 -2.60 -19.26
CA THR A 95 -24.79 -4.02 -18.98
C THR A 95 -23.60 -4.63 -18.22
N ALA A 96 -22.37 -4.34 -18.65
CA ALA A 96 -21.17 -4.94 -18.05
C ALA A 96 -21.01 -4.62 -16.55
N LEU A 97 -21.30 -3.38 -16.13
CA LEU A 97 -21.14 -2.95 -14.74
C LEU A 97 -22.03 -3.72 -13.75
N PRO A 98 -23.37 -3.82 -13.92
CA PRO A 98 -24.19 -4.59 -12.99
C PRO A 98 -23.87 -6.08 -13.01
N TYR A 99 -23.58 -6.68 -14.17
CA TYR A 99 -23.19 -8.09 -14.24
C TYR A 99 -21.93 -8.36 -13.43
N THR A 100 -20.87 -7.56 -13.62
CA THR A 100 -19.60 -7.73 -12.91
C THR A 100 -19.72 -7.45 -11.41
N LEU A 101 -20.48 -6.43 -11.01
CA LEU A 101 -20.73 -6.12 -9.60
C LEU A 101 -21.49 -7.25 -8.89
N ILE A 102 -22.57 -7.74 -9.49
CA ILE A 102 -23.37 -8.83 -8.92
C ILE A 102 -22.55 -10.12 -8.88
N GLN A 103 -21.89 -10.47 -9.98
CA GLN A 103 -21.04 -11.66 -10.06
C GLN A 103 -19.93 -11.63 -9.01
N THR A 104 -19.18 -10.53 -8.93
CA THR A 104 -18.08 -10.40 -7.97
C THR A 104 -18.60 -10.40 -6.53
N GLY A 105 -19.72 -9.73 -6.26
CA GLY A 105 -20.35 -9.71 -4.94
C GLY A 105 -20.79 -11.10 -4.49
N ILE A 106 -21.47 -11.86 -5.35
CA ILE A 106 -21.89 -13.24 -5.05
C ILE A 106 -20.66 -14.13 -4.79
N ILE A 107 -19.66 -14.07 -5.66
CA ILE A 107 -18.42 -14.86 -5.51
C ILE A 107 -17.72 -14.52 -4.20
N ALA A 108 -17.56 -13.23 -3.88
CA ALA A 108 -16.88 -12.79 -2.66
C ALA A 108 -17.58 -13.29 -1.39
N ILE A 109 -18.92 -13.21 -1.34
CA ILE A 109 -19.70 -13.69 -0.19
C ILE A 109 -19.56 -15.21 -0.05
N LEU A 110 -19.81 -15.94 -1.13
CA LEU A 110 -19.82 -17.41 -1.09
C LEU A 110 -18.42 -17.96 -0.79
N GLN A 111 -17.39 -17.39 -1.40
CA GLN A 111 -16.00 -17.72 -1.14
C GLN A 111 -15.61 -17.44 0.32
N THR A 112 -16.02 -16.30 0.87
CA THR A 112 -15.71 -15.96 2.28
C THR A 112 -16.38 -16.93 3.25
N LEU A 113 -17.64 -17.29 3.01
CA LEU A 113 -18.35 -18.26 3.83
C LEU A 113 -17.68 -19.64 3.77
N CYS A 114 -17.41 -20.15 2.56
CA CYS A 114 -16.73 -21.43 2.38
C CYS A 114 -15.32 -21.44 3.00
N ALA A 115 -14.54 -20.36 2.80
CA ALA A 115 -13.20 -20.24 3.37
C ALA A 115 -13.24 -20.21 4.90
N MET A 116 -14.21 -19.51 5.50
CA MET A 116 -14.39 -19.47 6.95
C MET A 116 -14.73 -20.86 7.51
N LEU A 117 -15.66 -21.58 6.89
CA LEU A 117 -16.05 -22.95 7.28
C LEU A 117 -14.88 -23.93 7.18
N ALA A 118 -14.13 -23.87 6.08
CA ALA A 118 -12.95 -24.71 5.87
C ALA A 118 -11.85 -24.39 6.90
N ALA A 119 -11.52 -23.10 7.08
CA ALA A 119 -10.52 -22.66 8.04
C ALA A 119 -10.89 -23.06 9.47
N TYR A 120 -12.15 -22.92 9.88
CA TYR A 120 -12.64 -23.35 11.19
C TYR A 120 -12.47 -24.86 11.38
N SER A 121 -12.76 -25.64 10.35
CA SER A 121 -12.61 -27.10 10.37
C SER A 121 -11.16 -27.54 10.55
N PHE A 122 -10.21 -26.90 9.85
CA PHE A 122 -8.79 -27.18 10.04
C PHE A 122 -8.25 -26.71 11.40
N ALA A 123 -8.77 -25.61 11.94
CA ALA A 123 -8.29 -25.02 13.19
C ALA A 123 -8.80 -25.71 14.46
N ARG A 124 -10.07 -26.13 14.50
CA ARG A 124 -10.73 -26.63 15.72
C ARG A 124 -11.05 -28.12 15.70
N LEU A 125 -11.35 -28.69 14.54
CA LEU A 125 -11.76 -30.10 14.43
C LEU A 125 -10.54 -31.00 14.16
N ARG A 126 -10.51 -32.16 14.82
CA ARG A 126 -9.51 -33.21 14.54
C ARG A 126 -10.21 -34.33 13.77
N PHE A 127 -9.95 -34.41 12.47
CA PHE A 127 -10.52 -35.43 11.59
C PHE A 127 -9.41 -36.21 10.86
N PRO A 128 -9.64 -37.50 10.52
CA PRO A 128 -8.67 -38.30 9.78
C PRO A 128 -8.46 -37.74 8.37
N GLY A 129 -7.22 -37.69 7.89
CA GLY A 129 -6.88 -37.17 6.55
C GLY A 129 -6.62 -35.66 6.45
N ARG A 130 -6.71 -34.90 7.56
CA ARG A 130 -6.49 -33.43 7.58
C ARG A 130 -5.15 -32.97 6.97
N GLY A 131 -4.09 -33.76 7.13
CA GLY A 131 -2.76 -33.40 6.62
C GLY A 131 -2.69 -33.45 5.09
N LEU A 132 -3.36 -34.43 4.48
CA LEU A 132 -3.43 -34.55 3.02
C LEU A 132 -4.25 -33.40 2.42
N LEU A 133 -5.43 -33.11 2.98
CA LEU A 133 -6.25 -32.00 2.51
C LEU A 133 -5.55 -30.65 2.68
N PHE A 134 -4.82 -30.46 3.78
CA PHE A 134 -4.03 -29.24 3.97
C PHE A 134 -2.91 -29.13 2.92
N ALA A 135 -2.22 -30.22 2.61
CA ALA A 135 -1.23 -30.26 1.53
C ALA A 135 -1.85 -29.92 0.17
N CYS A 136 -3.05 -30.42 -0.14
CA CYS A 136 -3.78 -30.05 -1.35
C CYS A 136 -4.08 -28.54 -1.42
N VAL A 137 -4.51 -27.91 -0.32
CA VAL A 137 -4.74 -26.45 -0.27
C VAL A 137 -3.46 -25.69 -0.57
N VAL A 138 -2.34 -26.06 0.06
CA VAL A 138 -1.04 -25.42 -0.19
C VAL A 138 -0.62 -25.62 -1.66
N PHE A 139 -0.85 -26.80 -2.21
CA PHE A 139 -0.56 -27.09 -3.61
C PHE A 139 -1.33 -26.16 -4.56
N THR A 140 -2.60 -25.87 -4.29
CA THR A 140 -3.38 -24.91 -5.10
C THR A 140 -2.88 -23.46 -5.03
N ILE A 141 -2.15 -23.08 -3.98
CA ILE A 141 -1.51 -21.75 -3.88
C ILE A 141 -0.22 -21.71 -4.71
N ILE A 142 0.51 -22.84 -4.78
CA ILE A 142 1.79 -22.95 -5.47
C ILE A 142 1.61 -23.11 -6.98
N VAL A 143 0.64 -23.92 -7.42
CA VAL A 143 0.40 -24.17 -8.84
C VAL A 143 -0.33 -22.96 -9.43
N PRO A 144 0.32 -22.21 -10.35
CA PRO A 144 -0.33 -21.06 -10.95
C PRO A 144 -1.52 -21.53 -11.79
N PRO A 145 -2.65 -20.78 -11.76
CA PRO A 145 -3.72 -21.04 -12.70
C PRO A 145 -3.17 -20.85 -14.13
N GLN A 146 -3.43 -21.80 -15.01
CA GLN A 146 -3.11 -21.62 -16.43
C GLN A 146 -4.02 -20.54 -17.00
N VAL A 147 -3.41 -19.44 -17.44
CA VAL A 147 -4.07 -18.36 -18.19
C VAL A 147 -3.93 -18.68 -19.68
N PHE A 148 -5.05 -18.87 -20.37
CA PHE A 148 -5.15 -18.95 -21.83
C PHE A 148 -5.87 -17.71 -22.34
#